data_AF-A0A066UGF8-F1
#
_entry.id   AF-A0A066UGF8-F1
#
_cell.length_a   1.000
_cell.length_b   1.000
_cell.length_c   1.000
_cell.angle_alpha   90.00
_cell.angle_beta   90.00
_cell.angle_gamma   90.00
#
_symmetry.space_group_name_H-M   'P 1'
#
loop_
_entity.id
_entity.type
_entity.pdbx_description
1 polymer ?
#
loop_
_entity_poly.entity_id
_entity_poly.type
_entity_poly.pdbx_seq_one_letter_code
_entity_poly.pdbx_strand_id
1 'polypeptide(L)'
;MSDDDIGSRLFDRVTDSDRRRWQIQAHAALATVLGRAAQARLAPLHWTLGPTGQLHGTVPTLGYAADKVAEIYVEWADFLGLSTRRTARGSHGTVHLTATGDIPGRTGRLGRPVVISADLHPAEDIDPTTEEC
;
A
#
# COMPACT_ATOMS: atom_id res chain seq x y z
N MET A 1 13.89 -14.64 46.82
CA MET A 1 12.65 -14.56 46.02
C MET A 1 12.82 -13.30 45.19
N SER A 2 13.36 -13.43 43.99
CA SER A 2 13.76 -12.29 43.15
C SER A 2 12.66 -12.03 42.13
N ASP A 3 12.11 -10.83 42.22
CA ASP A 3 10.95 -10.30 41.49
C ASP A 3 11.41 -9.62 40.18
N ASP A 4 12.19 -10.32 39.36
CA ASP A 4 12.93 -9.70 38.23
C ASP A 4 12.81 -10.47 36.89
N ASP A 5 11.71 -11.21 36.68
CA ASP A 5 11.51 -12.03 35.46
C ASP A 5 10.31 -11.59 34.59
N ILE A 6 9.66 -10.46 34.92
CA ILE A 6 8.47 -9.97 34.20
C ILE A 6 8.83 -8.87 33.18
N GLY A 7 9.99 -8.20 33.33
CA GLY A 7 10.37 -7.06 32.49
C GLY A 7 10.92 -7.39 31.10
N SER A 8 11.45 -8.60 30.87
CA SER A 8 12.20 -8.93 29.64
C SER A 8 11.39 -9.55 28.49
N ARG A 9 10.10 -9.83 28.67
CA ARG A 9 9.26 -10.48 27.63
C ARG A 9 8.48 -9.51 26.74
N LEU A 10 8.63 -8.20 26.90
CA LEU A 10 7.79 -7.24 26.17
C LEU A 10 8.25 -7.01 24.72
N PHE A 11 9.49 -7.36 24.37
CA PHE A 11 10.06 -7.14 23.04
C PHE A 11 10.89 -8.36 22.61
N ASP A 12 10.22 -9.47 22.27
CA ASP A 12 10.90 -10.58 21.60
C ASP A 12 11.61 -10.03 20.36
N ARG A 13 12.95 -10.19 20.32
CA ARG A 13 13.77 -9.68 19.22
C ARG A 13 13.33 -10.36 17.93
N VAL A 14 12.91 -9.56 16.95
CA VAL A 14 12.59 -10.04 15.60
C VAL A 14 13.78 -10.79 15.03
N THR A 15 13.61 -12.09 14.80
CA THR A 15 14.66 -12.95 14.24
C THR A 15 14.62 -12.95 12.71
N ASP A 16 15.70 -13.42 12.08
CA ASP A 16 15.71 -13.63 10.63
C ASP A 16 14.72 -14.71 10.18
N SER A 17 14.49 -15.72 11.02
CA SER A 17 13.46 -16.74 10.80
C SER A 17 12.06 -16.11 10.77
N ASP A 18 11.79 -15.13 11.64
CA ASP A 18 10.54 -14.39 11.63
C ASP A 18 10.40 -13.58 10.35
N ARG A 19 11.44 -12.82 9.97
CA ARG A 19 11.47 -12.03 8.73
C ARG A 19 11.19 -12.90 7.51
N ARG A 20 11.88 -14.04 7.39
CA ARG A 20 11.70 -14.98 6.29
C ARG A 20 10.28 -15.52 6.25
N ARG A 21 9.72 -15.94 7.40
CA ARG A 21 8.34 -16.42 7.49
C ARG A 21 7.34 -15.35 7.02
N TRP A 22 7.55 -14.11 7.45
CA TRP A 22 6.67 -13.00 7.09
C TRP A 22 6.76 -12.61 5.62
N GLN A 23 7.95 -12.67 5.02
CA GLN A 23 8.14 -12.45 3.58
C GLN A 23 7.43 -13.53 2.76
N ILE A 24 7.55 -14.81 3.13
CA ILE A 24 6.84 -15.90 2.46
C ILE A 24 5.32 -15.68 2.51
N GLN A 25 4.79 -15.34 3.70
CA GLN A 25 3.38 -15.03 3.87
C GLN A 25 2.94 -13.82 3.04
N ALA A 26 3.77 -12.78 2.94
CA ALA A 26 3.49 -11.60 2.12
C ALA A 26 3.46 -11.93 0.63
N HIS A 27 4.37 -12.77 0.13
CA HIS A 27 4.37 -13.22 -1.26
C HIS A 27 3.13 -14.06 -1.58
N ALA A 28 2.74 -14.98 -0.70
CA ALA A 28 1.54 -15.80 -0.89
C ALA A 28 0.26 -14.94 -0.91
N ALA A 29 0.19 -13.94 -0.01
CA ALA A 29 -0.90 -12.97 0.00
C ALA A 29 -0.94 -12.14 -1.30
N LEU A 30 0.19 -11.60 -1.74
CA LEU A 30 0.27 -10.84 -2.99
C LEU A 30 -0.14 -11.71 -4.19
N ALA A 31 0.32 -12.95 -4.30
CA ALA A 31 -0.07 -13.86 -5.38
C ALA A 31 -1.60 -14.08 -5.41
N THR A 32 -2.22 -14.25 -4.23
CA THR A 32 -3.67 -14.39 -4.11
C THR A 32 -4.40 -13.12 -4.54
N VAL A 33 -3.91 -11.94 -4.11
CA VAL A 33 -4.46 -10.64 -4.51
C VAL A 33 -4.40 -10.46 -6.02
N LEU A 34 -3.23 -10.69 -6.62
CA LEU A 34 -3.03 -10.55 -8.06
C LEU A 34 -3.92 -11.52 -8.87
N GLY A 35 -4.06 -12.77 -8.41
CA GLY A 35 -4.95 -13.74 -9.05
C GLY A 35 -6.41 -13.30 -9.06
N ARG A 36 -6.92 -12.80 -7.92
CA ARG A 36 -8.29 -12.28 -7.82
C ARG A 36 -8.47 -10.98 -8.60
N ALA A 37 -7.49 -10.08 -8.55
CA ALA A 37 -7.53 -8.80 -9.25
C ALA A 37 -7.54 -8.97 -10.78
N ALA A 38 -6.79 -9.95 -11.30
CA ALA A 38 -6.81 -10.31 -12.72
C ALA A 38 -8.19 -10.80 -13.18
N GLN A 39 -8.87 -11.61 -12.36
CA GLN A 39 -10.24 -12.06 -12.62
C GLN A 39 -11.24 -10.88 -12.62
N ALA A 40 -11.06 -9.93 -11.69
CA ALA A 40 -11.83 -8.70 -11.60
C ALA A 40 -11.43 -7.63 -12.64
N ARG A 41 -10.39 -7.88 -13.45
CA ARG A 41 -9.84 -6.98 -14.47
C ARG A 41 -9.42 -5.60 -13.93
N LEU A 42 -8.91 -5.54 -12.71
CA LEU A 42 -8.41 -4.30 -12.13
C LEU A 42 -7.15 -3.82 -12.87
N ALA A 43 -6.99 -2.49 -12.92
CA ALA A 43 -5.76 -1.88 -13.43
C ALA A 43 -4.54 -2.32 -12.57
N PRO A 44 -3.37 -2.53 -13.16
CA PRO A 44 -2.19 -2.97 -12.42
C PRO A 44 -1.69 -1.87 -11.46
N LEU A 45 -1.15 -2.30 -10.31
CA LEU A 45 -0.43 -1.45 -9.37
C LEU A 45 1.05 -1.83 -9.31
N HIS A 46 1.88 -0.90 -8.86
CA HIS A 46 3.23 -1.21 -8.42
C HIS A 46 3.20 -1.74 -6.99
N TRP A 47 3.69 -2.96 -6.78
CA TRP A 47 3.68 -3.59 -5.46
C TRP A 47 5.07 -3.62 -4.83
N THR A 48 5.17 -3.16 -3.59
CA THR A 48 6.36 -3.24 -2.76
C THR A 48 6.09 -4.10 -1.53
N LEU A 49 7.00 -5.03 -1.23
CA LEU A 49 6.97 -5.83 -0.01
C LEU A 49 7.99 -5.26 0.99
N GLY A 50 7.51 -4.84 2.15
CA GLY A 50 8.36 -4.34 3.22
C GLY A 50 9.15 -5.45 3.93
N PRO A 51 10.21 -5.08 4.68
CA PRO A 51 11.06 -6.03 5.40
C PRO A 51 10.31 -6.79 6.51
N THR A 52 9.25 -6.17 7.02
CA THR A 52 8.28 -6.77 7.94
C THR A 52 7.04 -7.24 7.18
N GLY A 53 7.18 -7.70 5.94
CA GLY A 53 6.08 -8.27 5.16
C GLY A 53 4.90 -7.32 4.94
N GLN A 54 4.99 -6.02 5.22
CA GLN A 54 3.94 -5.09 4.81
C GLN A 54 3.79 -5.17 3.28
N LEU A 55 2.57 -5.00 2.79
CA LEU A 55 2.35 -4.96 1.35
C LEU A 55 1.85 -3.57 0.99
N HIS A 56 2.50 -2.93 0.04
CA HIS A 56 2.16 -1.59 -0.40
C HIS A 56 1.94 -1.59 -1.90
N GLY A 57 0.70 -1.30 -2.33
CA GLY A 57 0.35 -1.04 -3.71
C GLY A 57 0.35 0.46 -4.01
N THR A 58 1.01 0.88 -5.08
CA THR A 58 1.04 2.26 -5.53
C THR A 58 0.38 2.34 -6.89
N VAL A 59 -0.60 3.24 -7.02
CA VAL A 59 -1.25 3.53 -8.31
C VAL A 59 -0.25 4.23 -9.21
N PRO A 60 0.02 3.71 -10.43
CA PRO A 60 0.86 4.41 -11.40
C PRO A 60 0.22 5.76 -11.76
N THR A 61 1.01 6.83 -11.69
CA THR A 61 0.56 8.19 -12.01
C THR A 61 0.99 8.62 -13.41
N LEU A 62 2.10 8.08 -13.91
CA LEU A 62 2.63 8.42 -15.23
C LEU A 62 1.67 7.96 -16.34
N GLY A 63 1.24 8.91 -17.18
CA GLY A 63 0.33 8.64 -18.29
C GLY A 63 -1.16 8.61 -17.91
N TYR A 64 -1.52 8.91 -16.66
CA TYR A 64 -2.90 9.00 -16.22
C TYR A 64 -3.25 10.40 -15.71
N ALA A 65 -4.42 10.90 -16.11
CA ALA A 65 -5.01 12.08 -15.50
C ALA A 65 -5.40 11.81 -14.04
N ALA A 66 -5.45 12.86 -13.21
CA ALA A 66 -5.75 12.74 -11.77
C ALA A 66 -7.06 11.99 -11.49
N ASP A 67 -8.10 12.22 -12.29
CA ASP A 67 -9.38 11.52 -12.15
C ASP A 67 -9.25 10.01 -12.37
N LYS A 68 -8.43 9.60 -13.34
CA LYS A 68 -8.18 8.17 -13.60
C LYS A 68 -7.36 7.52 -12.50
N VAL A 69 -6.37 8.23 -11.95
CA VAL A 69 -5.60 7.77 -10.80
C VAL A 69 -6.50 7.59 -9.57
N ALA A 70 -7.42 8.53 -9.34
CA ALA A 70 -8.38 8.44 -8.24
C ALA A 70 -9.37 7.28 -8.43
N GLU A 71 -9.87 7.06 -9.64
CA GLU A 71 -10.73 5.91 -9.98
C GLU A 71 -10.03 4.58 -9.67
N ILE A 72 -8.81 4.38 -10.18
CA ILE A 72 -8.02 3.16 -9.93
C ILE A 72 -7.79 2.97 -8.42
N TYR A 73 -7.47 4.04 -7.69
CA TYR A 73 -7.31 3.99 -6.24
C TYR A 73 -8.58 3.50 -5.53
N VAL A 74 -9.74 4.05 -5.88
CA VAL A 74 -11.03 3.68 -5.26
C VAL A 74 -11.37 2.22 -5.58
N GLU A 75 -11.24 1.80 -6.83
CA GLU A 75 -11.51 0.41 -7.23
C GLU A 75 -10.67 -0.59 -6.43
N TRP A 76 -9.39 -0.30 -6.22
CA TRP A 76 -8.50 -1.15 -5.43
C TRP A 76 -8.82 -1.13 -3.94
N ALA A 77 -9.13 0.04 -3.38
CA ALA A 77 -9.51 0.16 -1.98
C ALA A 77 -10.79 -0.64 -1.70
N ASP A 78 -11.81 -0.52 -2.56
CA ASP A 78 -13.08 -1.21 -2.44
C ASP A 78 -12.92 -2.73 -2.65
N PHE A 79 -12.18 -3.14 -3.68
CA PHE A 79 -11.93 -4.55 -3.98
C PHE A 79 -11.24 -5.29 -2.81
N LEU A 80 -10.31 -4.62 -2.13
CA LEU A 80 -9.60 -5.17 -0.99
C LEU A 80 -10.35 -4.94 0.34
N GLY A 81 -11.45 -4.18 0.35
CA GLY A 81 -12.20 -3.83 1.55
C GLY A 81 -11.39 -2.97 2.52
N LEU A 82 -10.54 -2.08 2.02
CA LEU A 82 -9.65 -1.25 2.82
C LEU A 82 -10.35 0.04 3.27
N SER A 83 -10.00 0.50 4.47
CA SER A 83 -10.49 1.79 4.97
C SER A 83 -9.71 2.92 4.30
N THR A 84 -10.41 3.76 3.53
CA THR A 84 -9.81 4.93 2.88
C THR A 84 -9.58 6.05 3.88
N ARG A 85 -8.37 6.62 3.89
CA ARG A 85 -8.03 7.86 4.58
C ARG A 85 -7.49 8.84 3.54
N ARG A 86 -8.22 9.92 3.29
CA ARG A 86 -7.67 11.03 2.51
C ARG A 86 -6.66 11.76 3.41
N THR A 87 -5.41 11.78 2.99
CA THR A 87 -4.35 12.50 3.72
C THR A 87 -4.04 13.81 2.99
N ALA A 88 -3.54 14.78 3.75
CA ALA A 88 -3.54 16.21 3.42
C ALA A 88 -2.90 16.57 2.06
N ARG A 89 -3.16 17.80 1.61
CA ARG A 89 -2.37 18.47 0.55
C ARG A 89 -0.89 18.42 0.93
N GLY A 90 -0.06 17.79 0.10
CA GLY A 90 1.38 17.90 0.13
C GLY A 90 1.85 19.27 -0.35
N SER A 91 3.17 19.49 -0.32
CA SER A 91 3.78 20.66 -0.96
C SER A 91 3.45 20.68 -2.46
N HIS A 92 3.28 21.88 -3.02
CA HIS A 92 2.93 22.10 -4.44
C HIS A 92 1.55 21.59 -4.89
N GLY A 93 0.62 21.36 -3.95
CA GLY A 93 -0.78 21.07 -4.30
C GLY A 93 -1.09 19.60 -4.59
N THR A 94 -0.09 18.70 -4.50
CA THR A 94 -0.30 17.26 -4.61
C THR A 94 -1.23 16.76 -3.52
N VAL A 95 -2.16 15.86 -3.84
CA VAL A 95 -3.04 15.21 -2.86
C VAL A 95 -2.64 13.74 -2.73
N HIS A 96 -2.30 13.32 -1.51
CA HIS A 96 -1.93 11.93 -1.21
C HIS A 96 -3.15 11.14 -0.71
N LEU A 97 -3.55 10.13 -1.49
CA LEU A 97 -4.59 9.18 -1.12
C LEU A 97 -3.95 7.96 -0.45
N THR A 98 -4.56 7.43 0.60
CA THR A 98 -4.06 6.24 1.29
C THR A 98 -5.21 5.40 1.84
N ALA A 99 -5.27 4.12 1.49
CA ALA A 99 -6.20 3.15 2.08
C ALA A 99 -5.40 2.09 2.84
N THR A 100 -5.87 1.71 4.03
CA THR A 100 -5.17 0.76 4.88
C THR A 100 -6.16 -0.25 5.47
N GLY A 101 -5.73 -1.51 5.56
CA GLY A 101 -6.53 -2.57 6.17
C GLY A 101 -5.77 -3.89 6.17
N ASP A 102 -6.44 -4.94 6.62
CA ASP A 102 -5.92 -6.31 6.60
C ASP A 102 -6.59 -7.11 5.48
N ILE A 103 -5.86 -8.05 4.89
CA ILE A 103 -6.41 -8.98 3.90
C ILE A 103 -6.80 -10.30 4.59
N PRO A 104 -7.99 -10.84 4.31
CA PRO A 104 -8.42 -12.14 4.83
C PRO A 104 -7.42 -13.26 4.48
N GLY A 105 -7.16 -14.15 5.44
CA GLY A 105 -6.19 -15.26 5.27
C GLY A 105 -4.78 -14.97 5.81
N ARG A 106 -4.55 -13.77 6.33
CA ARG A 106 -3.27 -13.39 6.96
C ARG A 106 -3.31 -13.63 8.47
N THR A 107 -3.23 -14.89 8.91
CA THR A 107 -3.20 -15.25 10.34
C THR A 107 -1.82 -14.97 10.94
N GLY A 108 -1.64 -13.77 11.49
CA GLY A 108 -0.50 -13.39 12.32
C GLY A 108 -0.94 -12.41 13.40
N ARG A 109 -0.49 -12.61 14.65
CA ARG A 109 -0.86 -11.83 15.85
C ARG A 109 -0.56 -10.32 15.76
N LEU A 110 0.22 -9.92 14.74
CA LEU A 110 0.48 -8.54 14.36
C LEU A 110 -0.10 -8.39 12.96
N GLY A 111 -1.33 -7.86 12.85
CA GLY A 111 -1.93 -7.50 11.56
C GLY A 111 -0.92 -6.70 10.76
N ARG A 112 -0.52 -7.23 9.61
CA ARG A 112 0.46 -6.57 8.74
C ARG A 112 -0.33 -5.90 7.67
N PRO A 113 -0.54 -4.58 7.79
CA PRO A 113 -1.49 -3.89 6.95
C PRO A 113 -1.06 -3.99 5.49
N VAL A 114 -2.06 -4.04 4.64
CA VAL A 114 -1.94 -3.68 3.25
C VAL A 114 -2.27 -2.21 3.12
N VAL A 115 -1.42 -1.51 2.40
CA VAL A 115 -1.57 -0.08 2.11
C VAL A 115 -1.71 0.07 0.61
N ILE A 116 -2.69 0.84 0.16
CA ILE A 116 -2.78 1.34 -1.21
C ILE A 116 -2.59 2.85 -1.16
N SER A 117 -1.75 3.39 -2.04
CA SER A 117 -1.55 4.84 -2.14
C SER A 117 -1.58 5.33 -3.57
N ALA A 118 -1.92 6.61 -3.72
CA ALA A 118 -1.89 7.31 -4.99
C ALA A 118 -1.58 8.79 -4.78
N ASP A 119 -0.82 9.38 -5.69
CA ASP A 119 -0.47 10.79 -5.68
C ASP A 119 -1.18 11.51 -6.82
N LEU A 120 -2.14 12.36 -6.46
CA LEU A 120 -2.84 13.21 -7.42
C LEU A 120 -2.06 14.50 -7.58
N HIS A 121 -1.45 14.67 -8.74
CA HIS A 121 -0.83 15.92 -9.11
C HIS A 121 -1.90 16.82 -9.72
N PRO A 122 -1.90 18.14 -9.44
CA PRO A 122 -2.69 19.06 -10.25
C PRO A 122 -2.27 18.86 -11.71
N ALA A 123 -3.21 18.98 -12.65
CA ALA A 123 -2.84 19.07 -14.05
C ALA A 123 -1.84 20.22 -14.16
N GLU A 124 -0.59 19.92 -14.52
CA GLU A 124 0.29 20.97 -15.00
C GLU A 124 -0.44 21.56 -16.21
N ASP A 125 -0.78 22.84 -16.11
CA ASP A 125 -1.24 23.62 -17.25
C ASP A 125 -0.06 23.58 -18.22
N ILE A 126 -0.07 22.60 -19.14
CA ILE A 126 0.87 22.57 -20.24
C ILE A 126 0.52 23.81 -21.04
N ASP A 127 1.24 24.90 -20.78
CA ASP A 127 1.14 26.12 -21.54
C ASP A 127 1.44 25.78 -23.02
N PRO A 128 0.45 25.86 -23.92
CA PRO A 128 0.67 25.57 -25.34
C PRO A 128 1.52 26.66 -26.03
N THR A 129 1.98 27.70 -25.32
CA THR A 129 2.89 28.71 -25.85
C THR A 129 4.34 28.49 -25.41
N THR A 130 4.97 27.44 -25.93
CA THR A 130 6.38 27.54 -26.28
C THR A 130 6.49 27.32 -27.78
N GLU A 131 6.12 28.38 -28.51
CA GLU A 131 6.39 28.50 -29.93
C GLU A 131 7.89 28.34 -30.19
N GLU A 132 8.16 27.74 -31.34
CA GLU A 132 9.45 27.60 -31.97
C GLU A 132 10.23 28.94 -32.00
N CYS A 133 11.55 28.85 -31.82
CA CYS A 133 12.50 29.87 -32.24
C CYS A 133 13.61 29.20 -33.05
#